data_AF-A0A967A6E8-F1
#
_entry.id   AF-A0A967A6E8-F1
#
_cell.length_a   1.000
_cell.length_b   1.000
_cell.length_c   1.000
_cell.angle_alpha   90.00
_cell.angle_beta   90.00
_cell.angle_gamma   90.00
#
_symmetry.space_group_name_H-M   'P 1'
#
loop_
_entity.id
_entity.type
_entity.pdbx_description
1 polymer ?
#
loop_
_entity_poly.entity_id
_entity_poly.type
_entity_poly.pdbx_seq_one_letter_code
_entity_poly.pdbx_strand_id
1 'polypeptide(L)'
;MSLDDDRLSRWLEASYHLDLRDLYLVVMIQGLGRLDCFLIQKDNQLSGDTRSIERELSFELEDQFALSALWVFGAYEIVRTLDQQAGNLFEQHKISKTFKDSLNGLKHKFERVRVPLAKLEPSRRFKDQDLRVATAEMGNLGVRWRLNENTYVDRRELANSFLNFLEDSKRNFWWFGDL
;
A
#
# COMPACT_ATOMS: atom_id res chain seq x y z
N MET A 1 -22.67 -0.90 -10.95
CA MET A 1 -21.60 -1.27 -10.01
C MET A 1 -21.34 -0.05 -9.14
N SER A 2 -21.31 -0.22 -7.82
CA SER A 2 -20.83 0.87 -6.95
C SER A 2 -19.33 1.12 -7.22
N LEU A 3 -18.83 2.32 -6.88
CA LEU A 3 -17.39 2.63 -6.98
C LEU A 3 -16.52 1.62 -6.18
N ASP A 4 -17.09 1.04 -5.13
CA ASP A 4 -16.41 0.05 -4.29
C ASP A 4 -16.33 -1.33 -4.98
N ASP A 5 -17.36 -1.70 -5.75
CA ASP A 5 -17.37 -2.94 -6.53
C ASP A 5 -16.34 -2.92 -7.66
N ASP A 6 -16.17 -1.76 -8.31
CA ASP A 6 -15.17 -1.56 -9.36
C ASP A 6 -13.75 -1.70 -8.81
N ARG A 7 -13.46 -1.02 -7.70
CA ARG A 7 -12.14 -1.09 -7.06
C ARG A 7 -11.81 -2.50 -6.55
N LEU A 8 -12.77 -3.19 -5.92
CA LEU A 8 -12.55 -4.54 -5.46
C LEU A 8 -12.27 -5.48 -6.64
N SER A 9 -13.03 -5.34 -7.73
CA SER A 9 -12.82 -6.15 -8.94
C SER A 9 -11.41 -6.00 -9.49
N ARG A 10 -10.89 -4.77 -9.54
CA ARG A 10 -9.50 -4.48 -9.92
C ARG A 10 -8.48 -5.20 -9.02
N TRP A 11 -8.67 -5.19 -7.70
CA TRP A 11 -7.80 -5.92 -6.78
C TRP A 11 -7.84 -7.43 -7.01
N LEU A 12 -9.04 -7.99 -7.25
CA LEU A 12 -9.20 -9.42 -7.51
C LEU A 12 -8.51 -9.81 -8.82
N GLU A 13 -8.73 -9.08 -9.90
CA GLU A 13 -8.10 -9.33 -11.19
C GLU A 13 -6.57 -9.20 -11.12
N ALA A 14 -6.08 -8.09 -10.54
CA ALA A 14 -4.66 -7.82 -10.44
C ALA A 14 -3.91 -8.80 -9.53
N SER A 15 -4.60 -9.43 -8.56
CA SER A 15 -3.99 -10.44 -7.70
C SER A 15 -3.44 -11.66 -8.45
N TYR A 16 -3.99 -11.96 -9.63
CA TYR A 16 -3.55 -13.06 -10.49
C TYR A 16 -2.47 -12.67 -11.51
N HIS A 17 -2.13 -11.38 -11.65
CA HIS A 17 -1.19 -10.90 -12.68
C HIS A 17 0.27 -11.11 -12.34
N LEU A 18 0.59 -11.19 -11.05
CA LEU A 18 1.89 -11.67 -10.65
C LEU A 18 1.86 -13.18 -10.85
N ASP A 19 2.76 -13.73 -11.68
CA ASP A 19 2.99 -15.18 -11.83
C ASP A 19 3.63 -15.77 -10.55
N LEU A 20 2.99 -15.48 -9.42
CA LEU A 20 3.29 -16.07 -8.16
C LEU A 20 2.59 -17.41 -8.18
N ARG A 21 3.37 -18.46 -8.39
CA ARG A 21 2.98 -19.85 -8.06
C ARG A 21 2.58 -20.02 -6.59
N ASP A 22 2.67 -18.94 -5.80
CA ASP A 22 2.27 -18.88 -4.42
C ASP A 22 0.83 -18.35 -4.27
N LEU A 23 -0.11 -19.30 -4.23
CA LEU A 23 -1.52 -19.04 -3.95
C LEU A 23 -1.73 -18.27 -2.63
N TYR A 24 -0.80 -18.37 -1.68
CA TYR A 24 -0.89 -17.62 -0.43
C TYR A 24 -0.85 -16.10 -0.69
N LEU A 25 0.04 -15.64 -1.58
CA LEU A 25 0.15 -14.21 -1.91
C LEU A 25 -1.10 -13.70 -2.63
N VAL A 26 -1.72 -14.51 -3.49
CA VAL A 26 -3.00 -14.17 -4.12
C VAL A 26 -4.06 -13.93 -3.04
N VAL A 27 -4.23 -14.86 -2.10
CA VAL A 27 -5.21 -14.72 -1.01
C VAL A 27 -4.92 -13.47 -0.17
N MET A 28 -3.66 -13.20 0.15
CA MET A 28 -3.27 -12.03 0.93
C MET A 28 -3.55 -10.70 0.20
N ILE A 29 -3.24 -10.61 -1.10
CA ILE A 29 -3.53 -9.42 -1.92
C ILE A 29 -5.05 -9.18 -1.98
N GLN A 30 -5.84 -10.22 -2.21
CA GLN A 30 -7.31 -10.09 -2.22
C GLN A 30 -7.86 -9.67 -0.85
N GLY A 31 -7.28 -10.19 0.24
CA GLY A 31 -7.59 -9.76 1.61
C GLY A 31 -7.32 -8.28 1.83
N LEU A 32 -6.15 -7.79 1.39
CA LEU A 32 -5.80 -6.38 1.45
C LEU A 32 -6.69 -5.51 0.56
N GLY A 33 -7.11 -6.01 -0.61
CA GLY A 33 -8.05 -5.31 -1.49
C GLY A 33 -9.42 -5.11 -0.84
N ARG A 34 -9.95 -6.14 -0.15
CA ARG A 34 -11.18 -6.01 0.64
C ARG A 34 -11.03 -5.02 1.79
N LEU A 35 -9.92 -5.11 2.53
CA LEU A 35 -9.64 -4.18 3.62
C LEU A 35 -9.47 -2.74 3.13
N ASP A 36 -8.86 -2.53 1.97
CA ASP A 36 -8.74 -1.21 1.34
C ASP A 36 -10.11 -0.60 1.02
N CYS A 37 -11.02 -1.36 0.40
CA CYS A 37 -12.39 -0.90 0.14
C CYS A 37 -13.14 -0.59 1.45
N PHE A 38 -13.04 -1.46 2.45
CA PHE A 38 -13.62 -1.22 3.77
C PHE A 38 -13.11 0.08 4.40
N LEU A 39 -11.79 0.29 4.38
CA LEU A 39 -11.17 1.50 4.94
C LEU A 39 -11.62 2.75 4.20
N ILE A 40 -11.73 2.72 2.86
CA ILE A 40 -12.25 3.86 2.07
C ILE A 40 -13.70 4.19 2.46
N GLN A 41 -14.56 3.18 2.61
CA GLN A 41 -15.95 3.41 3.04
C GLN A 41 -16.00 4.05 4.44
N LYS A 42 -15.16 3.56 5.37
CA LYS A 42 -15.05 4.12 6.71
C LYS A 42 -14.49 5.53 6.73
N ASP A 43 -13.46 5.80 5.92
CA ASP A 43 -12.88 7.14 5.73
C ASP A 43 -13.96 8.14 5.29
N ASN A 44 -14.84 7.74 4.35
CA ASN A 44 -15.93 8.59 3.86
C ASN A 44 -16.98 8.86 4.95
N GLN A 45 -17.34 7.86 5.76
CA GLN A 45 -18.26 8.02 6.90
C GLN A 45 -17.67 8.99 7.94
N LEU A 46 -16.39 8.79 8.27
CA LEU A 46 -15.62 9.62 9.18
C LEU A 46 -15.20 10.97 8.59
N SER A 47 -15.52 11.27 7.34
CA SER A 47 -15.32 12.62 6.77
C SER A 47 -16.63 13.40 6.69
N GLY A 48 -17.78 12.71 6.60
CA GLY A 48 -19.10 13.30 6.44
C GLY A 48 -19.76 13.86 7.73
N ASP A 49 -19.39 13.36 8.92
CA ASP A 49 -19.92 13.89 10.20
C ASP A 49 -19.18 15.18 10.61
N THR A 50 -19.87 16.25 10.97
CA THR A 50 -19.25 17.61 11.11
C THR A 50 -18.80 17.96 12.53
N ARG A 51 -18.68 17.00 13.46
CA ARG A 51 -18.28 17.26 14.85
C ARG A 51 -16.78 17.08 15.05
N SER A 52 -16.03 18.17 14.96
CA SER A 52 -14.56 18.15 14.86
C SER A 52 -13.80 17.78 16.14
N ILE A 53 -14.32 18.10 17.34
CA ILE A 53 -13.58 17.87 18.60
C ILE A 53 -13.87 16.50 19.21
N GLU A 54 -15.11 16.03 19.16
CA GLU A 54 -15.48 14.69 19.67
C GLU A 54 -14.90 13.55 18.80
N ARG A 55 -14.67 13.82 17.51
CA ARG A 55 -14.10 12.84 16.57
C ARG A 55 -12.61 12.59 16.79
N GLU A 56 -11.82 13.64 17.08
CA GLU A 56 -10.37 13.47 17.34
C GLU A 56 -10.07 12.58 18.55
N LEU A 57 -11.08 12.37 19.42
CA LEU A 57 -11.01 11.53 20.62
C LEU A 57 -11.91 10.29 20.54
N SER A 58 -12.46 9.95 19.36
CA SER A 58 -13.34 8.79 19.25
C SER A 58 -12.55 7.51 19.03
N PHE A 59 -12.96 6.43 19.72
CA PHE A 59 -12.40 5.09 19.48
C PHE A 59 -12.50 4.66 18.00
N GLU A 60 -13.53 5.12 17.28
CA GLU A 60 -13.70 4.83 15.86
C GLU A 60 -12.58 5.43 15.00
N LEU A 61 -12.09 6.63 15.34
CA LEU A 61 -10.99 7.24 14.62
C LEU A 61 -9.65 6.56 14.96
N GLU A 62 -9.44 6.23 16.24
CA GLU A 62 -8.27 5.48 16.69
C GLU A 62 -8.18 4.11 15.99
N ASP A 63 -9.30 3.39 15.95
CA ASP A 63 -9.43 2.11 15.24
C ASP A 63 -9.14 2.28 13.75
N GLN A 64 -9.65 3.34 13.12
CA GLN A 64 -9.41 3.62 11.71
C GLN A 64 -7.93 3.91 11.42
N PHE A 65 -7.24 4.64 12.29
CA PHE A 65 -5.79 4.86 12.19
C PHE A 65 -5.01 3.56 12.38
N ALA A 66 -5.37 2.75 13.38
CA ALA A 66 -4.73 1.46 13.64
C ALA A 66 -4.89 0.49 12.46
N LEU A 67 -6.12 0.32 11.96
CA LEU A 67 -6.40 -0.54 10.80
C LEU A 67 -5.70 -0.03 9.52
N SER A 68 -5.63 1.29 9.34
CA SER A 68 -4.88 1.90 8.23
C SER A 68 -3.38 1.60 8.30
N ALA A 69 -2.79 1.64 9.50
CA ALA A 69 -1.40 1.26 9.71
C ALA A 69 -1.17 -0.25 9.46
N LEU A 70 -2.07 -1.10 9.95
CA LEU A 70 -2.02 -2.55 9.71
C LEU A 70 -2.12 -2.89 8.21
N TRP A 71 -2.95 -2.15 7.46
CA TRP A 71 -3.01 -2.29 6.00
C TRP A 71 -1.66 -1.95 5.35
N VAL A 72 -1.02 -0.85 5.76
CA VAL A 72 0.33 -0.47 5.27
C VAL A 72 1.37 -1.53 5.60
N PHE A 73 1.31 -2.13 6.79
CA PHE A 73 2.21 -3.21 7.17
C PHE A 73 2.03 -4.44 6.29
N GLY A 74 0.79 -4.91 6.12
CA GLY A 74 0.50 -6.06 5.26
C GLY A 74 0.93 -5.83 3.81
N ALA A 75 0.58 -4.68 3.24
CA ALA A 75 0.94 -4.34 1.86
C ALA A 75 2.47 -4.23 1.68
N TYR A 76 3.18 -3.59 2.61
CA TYR A 76 4.63 -3.49 2.55
C TYR A 76 5.31 -4.86 2.60
N GLU A 77 4.85 -5.79 3.44
CA GLU A 77 5.47 -7.11 3.52
C GLU A 77 5.32 -7.91 2.21
N ILE A 78 4.19 -7.75 1.51
CA ILE A 78 4.04 -8.32 0.15
C ILE A 78 5.04 -7.66 -0.81
N VAL A 79 5.08 -6.32 -0.87
CA VAL A 79 6.01 -5.59 -1.75
C VAL A 79 7.47 -5.96 -1.47
N ARG A 80 7.85 -6.09 -0.19
CA ARG A 80 9.19 -6.51 0.22
C ARG A 80 9.50 -7.95 -0.22
N THR A 81 8.53 -8.85 -0.11
CA THR A 81 8.68 -10.24 -0.55
C THR A 81 8.86 -10.32 -2.06
N LEU A 82 8.07 -9.56 -2.83
CA LEU A 82 8.23 -9.44 -4.28
C LEU A 82 9.61 -8.91 -4.67
N ASP A 83 10.09 -7.87 -3.98
CA ASP A 83 11.40 -7.27 -4.24
C ASP A 83 12.54 -8.26 -4.01
N GLN A 84 12.46 -9.07 -2.94
CA GLN A 84 13.42 -10.14 -2.67
C GLN A 84 13.43 -11.19 -3.79
N GLN A 85 12.26 -11.61 -4.27
CA GLN A 85 12.15 -12.57 -5.38
C GLN A 85 12.65 -11.97 -6.71
N ALA A 86 12.32 -10.70 -6.96
CA ALA A 86 12.72 -9.98 -8.17
C ALA A 86 14.25 -9.84 -8.30
N GLY A 87 14.98 -9.77 -7.19
CA GLY A 87 16.44 -9.78 -7.18
C GLY A 87 17.02 -10.95 -8.00
N ASN A 88 16.61 -12.17 -7.63
CA ASN A 88 17.06 -13.41 -8.29
C ASN A 88 16.56 -13.51 -9.74
N LEU A 89 15.30 -13.13 -9.99
CA LEU A 89 14.72 -13.20 -11.33
C LEU A 89 15.40 -12.22 -12.31
N PHE A 90 15.84 -11.07 -11.82
CA PHE A 90 16.55 -10.09 -12.63
C PHE A 90 17.93 -10.56 -13.04
N GLU A 91 18.69 -11.17 -12.12
CA GLU A 91 20.00 -11.78 -12.44
C GLU A 91 19.86 -12.91 -13.48
N GLN A 92 18.75 -13.63 -13.43
CA GLN A 92 18.39 -14.67 -14.40
C GLN A 92 17.79 -14.10 -15.71
N HIS A 93 17.73 -12.77 -15.89
CA HIS A 93 17.14 -12.10 -17.05
C HIS A 93 15.67 -12.46 -17.32
N LYS A 94 14.93 -12.89 -16.28
CA LYS A 94 13.51 -13.29 -16.37
C LYS A 94 12.54 -12.12 -16.21
N ILE A 95 13.01 -10.97 -15.74
CA ILE A 95 12.24 -9.74 -15.61
C ILE A 95 13.05 -8.56 -16.15
N SER A 96 12.36 -7.54 -16.67
CA SER A 96 13.00 -6.35 -17.20
C SER A 96 13.57 -5.45 -16.09
N LYS A 97 14.57 -4.63 -16.44
CA LYS A 97 15.06 -3.57 -15.55
C LYS A 97 13.94 -2.60 -15.16
N THR A 98 13.07 -2.25 -16.11
CA THR A 98 11.91 -1.37 -15.89
C THR A 98 10.98 -1.92 -14.81
N PHE A 99 10.69 -3.23 -14.83
CA PHE A 99 9.87 -3.86 -13.79
C PHE A 99 10.55 -3.78 -12.42
N LYS A 100 11.85 -4.12 -12.35
CA LYS A 100 12.63 -4.05 -11.10
C LYS A 100 12.68 -2.63 -10.54
N ASP A 101 12.90 -1.64 -11.38
CA ASP A 101 12.96 -0.22 -10.97
C ASP A 101 11.58 0.27 -10.50
N SER A 102 10.49 -0.15 -11.14
CA SER A 102 9.12 0.12 -10.70
C SER A 102 8.82 -0.46 -9.31
N LEU A 103 9.19 -1.73 -9.08
CA LEU A 103 9.03 -2.40 -7.80
C LEU A 103 9.88 -1.75 -6.69
N ASN A 104 11.12 -1.38 -6.98
CA ASN A 104 11.97 -0.62 -6.08
C ASN A 104 11.35 0.74 -5.71
N GLY A 105 10.80 1.44 -6.69
CA GLY A 105 10.08 2.71 -6.48
C GLY A 105 8.87 2.53 -5.56
N LEU A 106 8.06 1.49 -5.79
CA LEU A 106 6.93 1.15 -4.94
C LEU A 106 7.38 0.85 -3.50
N LYS A 107 8.40 0.00 -3.34
CA LYS A 107 8.96 -0.34 -2.03
C LYS A 107 9.41 0.90 -1.26
N HIS A 108 10.14 1.81 -1.91
CA HIS A 108 10.59 3.04 -1.25
C HIS A 108 9.43 3.94 -0.80
N LYS A 109 8.34 4.02 -1.57
CA LYS A 109 7.13 4.76 -1.15
C LYS A 109 6.56 4.18 0.15
N PHE A 110 6.44 2.84 0.23
CA PHE A 110 5.97 2.18 1.45
C PHE A 110 6.95 2.32 2.61
N GLU A 111 8.26 2.17 2.40
CA GLU A 111 9.27 2.31 3.46
C GLU A 111 9.19 3.66 4.17
N ARG A 112 8.91 4.73 3.41
CA ARG A 112 8.83 6.09 3.97
C ARG A 112 7.76 6.20 5.07
N VAL A 113 6.67 5.43 4.98
CA VAL A 113 5.60 5.41 5.97
C VAL A 113 5.74 4.24 6.94
N ARG A 114 5.98 3.02 6.43
CA ARG A 114 6.03 1.81 7.26
C ARG A 114 7.13 1.87 8.32
N VAL A 115 8.31 2.41 7.99
CA VAL A 115 9.43 2.47 8.93
C VAL A 115 9.13 3.35 10.15
N PRO A 116 8.71 4.62 10.01
CA PRO A 116 8.38 5.44 11.18
C PRO A 116 7.20 4.90 11.99
N LEU A 117 6.24 4.23 11.36
CA LEU A 117 5.14 3.58 12.08
C LEU A 117 5.59 2.35 12.89
N ALA A 118 6.46 1.50 12.32
CA ALA A 118 6.84 0.24 12.96
C ALA A 118 8.06 0.34 13.88
N LYS A 119 8.97 1.29 13.60
CA LYS A 119 10.26 1.41 14.29
C LYS A 119 10.41 2.71 15.08
N LEU A 120 9.49 3.66 14.93
CA LEU A 120 9.57 4.96 15.57
C LEU A 120 10.90 5.67 15.26
N GLU A 121 11.33 5.56 14.00
CA GLU A 121 12.47 6.24 13.39
C GLU A 121 12.16 6.59 11.93
N PRO A 122 12.73 7.66 11.37
CA PRO A 122 12.56 7.95 9.95
C PRO A 122 13.26 6.86 9.11
N SER A 123 12.71 6.58 7.93
CA SER A 123 13.37 5.65 7.01
C SER A 123 14.74 6.19 6.56
N ARG A 124 15.70 5.29 6.28
CA ARG A 124 17.10 5.66 6.03
C ARG A 124 17.28 6.76 4.97
N ARG A 125 16.44 6.76 3.93
CA ARG A 125 16.49 7.74 2.82
C ARG A 125 16.04 9.15 3.22
N PHE A 126 15.30 9.27 4.32
CA PHE A 126 14.67 10.52 4.76
C PHE A 126 15.04 10.85 6.22
N LYS A 127 16.16 10.30 6.72
CA LYS A 127 16.57 10.40 8.13
C LYS A 127 16.65 11.84 8.65
N ASP A 128 17.07 12.77 7.81
CA ASP A 128 17.27 14.18 8.16
C ASP A 128 16.09 15.08 7.75
N GLN A 129 15.04 14.51 7.14
CA GLN A 129 13.90 15.25 6.58
C GLN A 129 12.58 14.92 7.27
N ASP A 130 12.41 13.69 7.72
CA ASP A 130 11.16 13.19 8.26
C ASP A 130 11.21 13.14 9.81
N LEU A 131 10.05 13.30 10.42
CA LEU A 131 9.80 13.15 11.83
C LEU A 131 10.15 11.73 12.29
N ARG A 132 10.48 11.61 13.57
CA ARG A 132 10.76 10.33 14.20
C ARG A 132 9.58 9.36 14.12
N VAL A 133 8.37 9.86 14.34
CA VAL A 133 7.13 9.10 14.24
C VAL A 133 6.20 9.87 13.32
N ALA A 134 5.64 9.16 12.34
CA ALA A 134 4.66 9.74 11.44
C ALA A 134 3.33 9.93 12.19
N THR A 135 2.77 11.13 12.15
CA THR A 135 1.49 11.44 12.82
C THR A 135 0.33 11.09 11.88
N ALA A 136 -0.58 10.23 12.32
CA ALA A 136 -1.80 9.94 11.57
C ALA A 136 -2.81 11.08 11.73
N GLU A 137 -3.49 11.41 10.65
CA GLU A 137 -4.56 12.41 10.63
C GLU A 137 -5.54 12.12 9.48
N MET A 138 -6.72 12.72 9.53
CA MET A 138 -7.68 12.68 8.43
C MET A 138 -7.30 13.72 7.37
N GLY A 139 -7.14 13.26 6.13
CA GLY A 139 -6.97 14.09 4.94
C GLY A 139 -8.14 13.98 3.97
N ASN A 140 -8.00 14.62 2.81
CA ASN A 140 -9.04 14.64 1.77
C ASN A 140 -9.31 13.27 1.15
N LEU A 141 -8.34 12.34 1.22
CA LEU A 141 -8.46 10.99 0.66
C LEU A 141 -8.66 9.90 1.74
N GLY A 142 -8.94 10.31 2.98
CA GLY A 142 -9.01 9.43 4.15
C GLY A 142 -7.78 9.56 5.04
N VAL A 143 -7.39 8.49 5.73
CA VAL A 143 -6.21 8.49 6.60
C VAL A 143 -4.94 8.82 5.81
N ARG A 144 -4.16 9.77 6.34
CA ARG A 144 -2.83 10.13 5.86
C ARG A 144 -1.85 10.23 7.02
N TRP A 145 -0.56 10.20 6.68
CA TRP A 145 0.52 10.38 7.64
C TRP A 145 1.32 11.63 7.33
N ARG A 146 1.42 12.52 8.31
CA ARG A 146 2.34 13.65 8.29
C ARG A 146 3.75 13.17 8.59
N LEU A 147 4.65 13.36 7.63
CA LEU A 147 6.05 12.98 7.74
C LEU A 147 6.94 14.14 8.14
N ASN A 148 6.59 15.37 7.78
CA ASN A 148 7.18 16.62 8.27
C ASN A 148 6.17 17.75 8.05
N GLU A 149 6.57 19.02 8.26
CA GLU A 149 5.66 20.17 8.12
C GLU A 149 4.97 20.28 6.76
N ASN A 150 5.63 19.80 5.70
CA ASN A 150 5.18 20.00 4.32
C ASN A 150 4.91 18.69 3.56
N THR A 151 5.10 17.54 4.20
CA THR A 151 4.99 16.24 3.55
C THR A 151 3.95 15.37 4.22
N TYR A 152 3.01 14.91 3.40
CA TYR A 152 1.98 13.96 3.76
C TYR A 152 2.01 12.79 2.80
N VAL A 153 1.63 11.60 3.29
CA VAL A 153 1.39 10.44 2.45
C VAL A 153 0.03 9.85 2.79
N ASP A 154 -0.88 9.83 1.82
CA ASP A 154 -2.22 9.28 1.98
C ASP A 154 -2.20 7.76 1.80
N ARG A 155 -2.91 7.03 2.68
CA ARG A 155 -3.06 5.57 2.57
C ARG A 155 -3.63 5.17 1.21
N ARG A 156 -4.62 5.92 0.73
CA ARG A 156 -5.28 5.66 -0.56
C ARG A 156 -4.31 5.78 -1.75
N GLU A 157 -3.32 6.68 -1.68
CA GLU A 157 -2.29 6.81 -2.72
C GLU A 157 -1.29 5.65 -2.71
N LEU A 158 -0.94 5.13 -1.52
CA LEU A 158 -0.15 3.90 -1.40
C LEU A 158 -0.92 2.70 -1.98
N ALA A 159 -2.22 2.58 -1.66
CA ALA A 159 -3.09 1.55 -2.22
C ALA A 159 -3.20 1.65 -3.74
N ASN A 160 -3.39 2.86 -4.29
CA ASN A 160 -3.39 3.08 -5.73
C ASN A 160 -2.05 2.73 -6.37
N SER A 161 -0.93 3.13 -5.76
CA SER A 161 0.40 2.80 -6.27
C SER A 161 0.64 1.28 -6.31
N PHE A 162 0.17 0.55 -5.30
CA PHE A 162 0.30 -0.90 -5.26
C PHE A 162 -0.63 -1.58 -6.27
N LEU A 163 -1.90 -1.21 -6.31
CA LEU A 163 -2.85 -1.76 -7.28
C LEU A 163 -2.40 -1.54 -8.73
N ASN A 164 -1.99 -0.32 -9.07
CA ASN A 164 -1.51 0.00 -10.41
C ASN A 164 -0.26 -0.83 -10.76
N PHE A 165 0.66 -1.03 -9.80
CA PHE A 165 1.82 -1.90 -10.02
C PHE A 165 1.42 -3.34 -10.36
N LEU A 166 0.43 -3.90 -9.65
CA LEU A 166 -0.09 -5.26 -9.93
C LEU A 166 -0.76 -5.34 -11.30
N GLU A 167 -1.54 -4.32 -11.68
CA GLU A 167 -2.19 -4.24 -12.98
C GLU A 167 -1.18 -4.20 -14.13
N ASP A 168 -0.13 -3.37 -13.98
CA ASP A 168 0.94 -3.23 -14.97
C ASP A 168 1.87 -4.45 -15.04
N SER A 169 1.92 -5.26 -13.98
CA SER A 169 2.75 -6.47 -13.93
C SER A 169 2.36 -7.48 -15.00
N LYS A 170 1.08 -7.54 -15.39
CA LYS A 170 0.57 -8.36 -16.49
C LYS A 170 1.34 -8.17 -17.81
N ARG A 171 1.82 -6.95 -18.04
CA ARG A 171 2.45 -6.53 -19.31
C ARG A 171 3.96 -6.78 -19.35
N ASN A 172 4.57 -7.09 -18.21
CA ASN A 172 6.03 -7.09 -18.05
C ASN A 172 6.63 -8.48 -17.79
N PHE A 173 5.80 -9.50 -17.53
CA PHE A 173 6.24 -10.89 -17.54
C PHE A 173 6.22 -11.42 -18.98
N TRP A 174 7.41 -11.62 -19.54
CA TRP A 174 7.57 -12.47 -20.71
C TRP A 174 7.31 -13.91 -20.25
N TRP A 175 6.21 -14.49 -20.68
CA TRP A 175 5.84 -15.86 -20.34
C TRP A 175 6.89 -16.83 -20.95
N PHE A 176 7.42 -17.75 -20.14
CA PHE A 176 7.99 -19.00 -20.61
C PHE A 176 6.84 -19.99 -20.79
N GLY A 177 6.18 -19.92 -21.93
CA GLY A 177 5.35 -21.01 -22.41
C GLY A 177 6.24 -21.95 -23.20
N ASP A 178 6.69 -23.00 -22.51
CA ASP A 178 7.05 -24.34 -23.00
C ASP A 178 8.12 -24.94 -22.09
N LEU A 179 7.66 -25.57 -21.00
CA LEU A 179 8.35 -26.66 -20.30
C LEU A 179 7.30 -27.69 -19.86
#